data_AF-A0A4R5DL27-F1
#
_entry.id   AF-A0A4R5DL27-F1
#
_cell.length_a   1.000
_cell.length_b   1.000
_cell.length_c   1.000
_cell.angle_alpha   90.00
_cell.angle_beta   90.00
_cell.angle_gamma   90.00
#
_symmetry.space_group_name_H-M   'P 1'
#
loop_
_entity.id
_entity.type
_entity.pdbx_description
1 polymer ?
#
loop_
_entity_poly.entity_id
_entity_poly.type
_entity_poly.pdbx_seq_one_letter_code
_entity_poly.pdbx_strand_id
1 'polypeptide(L)'
;MQKIDSNKVDVVSLGSGMVPESSLTWQDIVNKQMKYFHPVSGRGGWPKEPPNYIAFRYNGKLQGIHHIERYEVFTNPNLYITEIAEQVWPAHFMYFLGERILPPHEVKTGSEIIKSLRVWAALDLLLTSKTIGEGREKQRSEKNRSCNLKNILAAFLQTKVLYIVHH
;
A
#
# COMPACT_ATOMS: atom_id res chain seq x y z
N MET A 1 2.00 14.40 -4.10
CA MET A 1 3.40 14.03 -4.41
C MET A 1 3.61 12.58 -3.99
N GLN A 2 4.24 11.74 -4.81
CA GLN A 2 4.53 10.34 -4.47
C GLN A 2 5.62 10.27 -3.38
N LYS A 3 5.51 9.32 -2.45
CA LYS A 3 6.47 9.15 -1.34
C LYS A 3 7.63 8.24 -1.73
N ILE A 4 8.46 8.69 -2.67
CA ILE A 4 9.53 7.88 -3.30
C ILE A 4 10.57 7.30 -2.33
N ASP A 5 10.72 7.91 -1.16
CA ASP A 5 11.65 7.50 -0.09
C ASP A 5 11.02 6.49 0.89
N SER A 6 9.74 6.19 0.75
CA SER A 6 9.03 5.32 1.68
C SER A 6 9.16 3.84 1.30
N ASN A 7 9.50 3.01 2.29
CA ASN A 7 9.43 1.55 2.18
C ASN A 7 8.03 0.98 2.52
N LYS A 8 7.02 1.83 2.69
CA LYS A 8 5.66 1.38 3.02
C LYS A 8 4.93 0.89 1.79
N VAL A 9 4.29 -0.25 1.94
CA VAL A 9 3.54 -0.95 0.90
C VAL A 9 2.05 -0.89 1.23
N ASP A 10 1.23 -0.41 0.30
CA ASP A 10 -0.23 -0.55 0.37
C ASP A 10 -0.63 -1.95 -0.11
N VAL A 11 -1.13 -2.80 0.78
CA VAL A 11 -1.50 -4.18 0.46
C VAL A 11 -3.00 -4.26 0.16
N VAL A 12 -3.29 -4.57 -1.10
CA VAL A 12 -4.61 -4.57 -1.69
C VAL A 12 -5.16 -5.98 -1.85
N SER A 13 -6.37 -6.21 -1.36
CA SER A 13 -7.12 -7.41 -1.72
C SER A 13 -7.76 -7.26 -3.08
N LEU A 14 -7.32 -8.05 -4.07
CA LEU A 14 -7.99 -8.10 -5.37
C LEU A 14 -9.13 -9.12 -5.35
N GLY A 15 -10.28 -8.71 -5.87
CA GLY A 15 -11.37 -9.64 -6.17
C GLY A 15 -11.06 -10.47 -7.41
N SER A 16 -11.73 -11.61 -7.56
CA SER A 16 -11.76 -12.39 -8.81
C SER A 16 -12.82 -11.90 -9.80
N GLY A 17 -13.62 -10.90 -9.42
CA GLY A 17 -14.67 -10.32 -10.26
C GLY A 17 -14.12 -9.51 -11.44
N MET A 18 -15.01 -9.24 -12.39
CA MET A 18 -14.74 -8.35 -13.52
C MET A 18 -14.67 -6.90 -13.06
N VAL A 19 -13.89 -6.11 -13.79
CA VAL A 19 -13.93 -4.66 -13.68
C VAL A 19 -15.24 -4.18 -14.33
N PRO A 20 -15.96 -3.21 -13.73
CA PRO A 20 -17.20 -2.70 -14.30
C PRO A 20 -17.02 -2.26 -15.75
N GLU A 21 -17.97 -2.65 -16.61
CA GLU A 21 -17.94 -2.35 -18.06
C GLU A 21 -16.66 -2.81 -18.75
N SER A 22 -16.08 -3.94 -18.31
CA SER A 22 -14.88 -4.52 -18.90
C SER A 22 -14.94 -6.03 -19.04
N SER A 23 -14.26 -6.55 -20.06
CA SER A 23 -14.02 -7.99 -20.20
C SER A 23 -12.87 -8.51 -19.33
N LEU A 24 -12.15 -7.63 -18.61
CA LEU A 24 -11.01 -7.99 -17.78
C LEU A 24 -11.37 -8.13 -16.31
N THR A 25 -10.72 -9.07 -15.62
CA THR A 25 -10.75 -9.10 -14.15
C THR A 25 -9.76 -8.09 -13.56
N TRP A 26 -9.95 -7.74 -12.29
CA TRP A 26 -8.96 -6.94 -11.55
C TRP A 26 -7.57 -7.56 -11.56
N GLN A 27 -7.51 -8.90 -11.55
CA GLN A 27 -6.25 -9.64 -11.61
C GLN A 27 -5.62 -9.56 -13.00
N ASP A 28 -6.40 -9.55 -14.07
CA ASP A 28 -5.88 -9.39 -15.44
C ASP A 28 -5.20 -8.04 -15.62
N ILE A 29 -5.81 -6.95 -15.14
CA ILE A 29 -5.24 -5.61 -15.26
C ILE A 29 -3.86 -5.54 -14.57
N VAL A 30 -3.75 -6.13 -13.38
CA VAL A 30 -2.47 -6.18 -12.65
C VAL A 30 -1.47 -7.14 -13.28
N ASN A 31 -1.89 -8.35 -13.62
CA ASN A 31 -0.99 -9.43 -14.04
C ASN A 31 -0.58 -9.35 -15.51
N LYS A 32 -1.45 -8.83 -16.39
CA LYS A 32 -1.22 -8.78 -17.84
C LYS A 32 -0.87 -7.38 -18.33
N GLN A 33 -1.53 -6.36 -17.76
CA GLN A 33 -1.33 -4.98 -18.21
C GLN A 33 -0.39 -4.16 -17.32
N MET A 34 0.05 -4.72 -16.18
CA MET A 34 0.94 -4.05 -15.22
C MET A 34 0.40 -2.68 -14.80
N LYS A 35 -0.91 -2.59 -14.59
CA LYS A 35 -1.62 -1.39 -14.19
C LYS A 35 -2.49 -1.65 -12.96
N TYR A 36 -2.84 -0.59 -12.25
CA TYR A 36 -3.87 -0.64 -11.22
C TYR A 36 -4.46 0.74 -11.03
N PHE A 37 -5.74 0.84 -10.70
CA PHE A 37 -6.37 2.13 -10.47
C PHE A 37 -7.36 2.14 -9.32
N HIS A 38 -7.60 3.34 -8.77
CA HIS A 38 -8.62 3.56 -7.74
C HIS A 38 -9.04 5.03 -7.62
N PRO A 39 -10.20 5.32 -6.99
CA PRO A 39 -10.68 6.68 -6.84
C PRO A 39 -9.75 7.59 -6.01
N VAL A 40 -9.64 8.86 -6.40
CA VAL A 40 -9.00 9.94 -5.62
C VAL A 40 -10.01 10.46 -4.60
N SER A 41 -10.25 9.73 -3.51
CA SER A 41 -11.21 10.18 -2.48
C SER A 41 -10.75 9.99 -1.04
N GLY A 42 -9.72 9.18 -0.79
CA GLY A 42 -9.29 8.82 0.57
C GLY A 42 -10.34 8.04 1.38
N ARG A 43 -11.54 7.81 0.84
CA ARG A 43 -12.63 7.05 1.47
C ARG A 43 -12.34 5.55 1.35
N GLY A 44 -12.90 4.73 2.23
CA GLY A 44 -12.74 3.27 2.15
C GLY A 44 -11.31 2.76 2.31
N GLY A 45 -10.40 3.59 2.84
CA GLY A 45 -8.99 3.23 3.05
C GLY A 45 -8.09 3.46 1.83
N TRP A 46 -8.57 4.14 0.79
CA TRP A 46 -7.72 4.52 -0.34
C TRP A 46 -6.64 5.52 0.07
N PRO A 47 -5.40 5.39 -0.45
CA PRO A 47 -4.38 6.40 -0.21
C PRO A 47 -4.79 7.73 -0.82
N LYS A 48 -4.56 8.83 -0.08
CA LYS A 48 -4.75 10.20 -0.59
C LYS A 48 -3.63 10.63 -1.55
N GLU A 49 -2.47 10.02 -1.40
CA GLU A 49 -1.28 10.27 -2.21
C GLU A 49 -0.75 8.93 -2.71
N PRO A 50 -0.27 8.84 -3.97
CA PRO A 50 0.28 7.61 -4.51
C PRO A 50 1.38 7.02 -3.62
N PRO A 51 1.28 5.74 -3.23
CA PRO A 51 2.35 5.08 -2.49
C PRO A 51 3.57 4.85 -3.38
N ASN A 52 4.69 4.50 -2.76
CA ASN A 52 5.88 4.08 -3.49
C ASN A 52 5.75 2.62 -3.98
N TYR A 53 5.20 1.79 -3.11
CA TYR A 53 5.01 0.37 -3.35
C TYR A 53 3.56 0.00 -3.11
N ILE A 54 3.05 -0.90 -3.96
CA ILE A 54 1.74 -1.51 -3.82
C ILE A 54 1.89 -3.01 -3.92
N ALA A 55 1.12 -3.75 -3.15
CA ALA A 55 1.12 -5.20 -3.21
C ALA A 55 -0.29 -5.73 -3.37
N PHE A 56 -0.40 -6.88 -4.01
CA PHE A 56 -1.69 -7.52 -4.28
C PHE A 56 -1.76 -8.86 -3.55
N ARG A 57 -2.89 -9.07 -2.89
CA ARG A 57 -3.24 -10.36 -2.28
C ARG A 57 -4.56 -10.87 -2.85
N TYR A 58 -4.60 -12.17 -3.09
CA TYR A 58 -5.80 -12.94 -3.42
C TYR A 58 -5.48 -14.42 -3.19
N ASN A 59 -6.50 -15.27 -3.17
CA ASN A 59 -6.36 -16.70 -2.85
C ASN A 59 -5.66 -16.94 -1.50
N GLY A 60 -5.94 -16.09 -0.51
CA GLY A 60 -5.41 -16.22 0.85
C GLY A 60 -3.93 -15.88 1.02
N LYS A 61 -3.24 -15.35 0.00
CA LYS A 61 -1.81 -15.03 0.08
C LYS A 61 -1.40 -13.78 -0.70
N LEU A 62 -0.21 -13.28 -0.38
CA LEU A 62 0.49 -12.25 -1.16
C LEU A 62 0.89 -12.83 -2.52
N GLN A 63 0.70 -12.06 -3.58
CA GLN A 63 0.92 -12.50 -4.96
C GLN A 63 2.12 -11.78 -5.59
N GLY A 64 2.41 -10.59 -5.11
CA GLY A 64 3.57 -9.81 -5.52
C GLY A 64 3.51 -8.40 -4.95
N ILE A 65 4.68 -7.78 -4.92
CA ILE A 65 4.87 -6.38 -4.58
C ILE A 65 5.38 -5.67 -5.84
N HIS A 66 4.86 -4.49 -6.12
CA HIS A 66 5.23 -3.69 -7.27
C HIS A 66 5.70 -2.32 -6.81
N HIS A 67 6.77 -1.84 -7.41
CA HIS A 67 7.11 -0.43 -7.39
C HIS A 67 6.13 0.33 -8.29
N ILE A 68 5.66 1.50 -7.86
CA ILE A 68 4.87 2.39 -8.72
C ILE A 68 5.85 3.30 -9.46
N GLU A 69 6.09 3.02 -10.73
CA GLU A 69 7.06 3.77 -11.54
C GLU A 69 6.57 5.19 -11.81
N ARG A 70 5.27 5.32 -12.04
CA ARG A 70 4.60 6.58 -12.29
C ARG A 70 3.11 6.44 -12.04
N TYR A 71 2.46 7.58 -11.86
CA TYR A 71 1.01 7.64 -11.76
C TYR A 71 0.45 8.77 -12.63
N GLU A 72 -0.80 8.61 -13.03
CA GLU A 72 -1.58 9.64 -13.71
C GLU A 72 -2.93 9.79 -13.03
N VAL A 73 -3.53 10.98 -13.12
CA VAL A 73 -4.91 11.21 -12.69
C VAL A 73 -5.78 11.27 -13.93
N PHE A 74 -6.86 10.49 -13.94
CA PHE A 74 -7.72 10.39 -15.10
C PHE A 74 -9.19 10.36 -14.71
N THR A 75 -10.04 10.64 -15.69
CA THR A 75 -11.50 10.52 -15.61
C THR A 75 -12.06 9.56 -16.65
N ASN A 76 -11.31 9.23 -17.71
CA ASN A 76 -11.70 8.23 -18.71
C ASN A 76 -10.77 7.00 -18.67
N PRO A 77 -11.23 5.82 -18.20
CA PRO A 77 -10.41 4.62 -18.08
C PRO A 77 -9.99 4.02 -19.42
N ASN A 78 -10.80 4.20 -20.47
CA ASN A 78 -10.55 3.62 -21.79
C ASN A 78 -9.21 4.09 -22.39
N LEU A 79 -8.77 5.30 -22.03
CA LEU A 79 -7.47 5.87 -22.42
C LEU A 79 -6.27 5.00 -22.02
N TYR A 80 -6.40 4.21 -20.95
CA TYR A 80 -5.32 3.39 -20.42
C TYR A 80 -5.59 1.88 -20.55
N ILE A 81 -6.87 1.50 -20.59
CA ILE A 81 -7.33 0.12 -20.63
C ILE A 81 -8.47 0.07 -21.66
N THR A 82 -8.13 -0.29 -22.89
CA THR A 82 -9.05 -0.27 -24.05
C THR A 82 -10.24 -1.22 -23.89
N GLU A 83 -10.09 -2.25 -23.05
CA GLU A 83 -11.12 -3.24 -22.72
C GLU A 83 -12.14 -2.73 -21.71
N ILE A 84 -11.96 -1.53 -21.14
CA ILE A 84 -13.00 -0.85 -20.36
C ILE A 84 -13.75 0.08 -21.32
N ALA A 85 -15.08 0.00 -21.34
CA ALA A 85 -15.90 0.88 -22.17
C ALA A 85 -15.60 2.36 -21.91
N GLU A 86 -15.74 3.19 -22.95
CA GLU A 86 -15.57 4.63 -22.84
C GLU A 86 -16.64 5.24 -21.93
N GLN A 87 -16.21 5.97 -20.90
CA GLN A 87 -17.09 6.57 -19.91
C GLN A 87 -16.37 7.65 -19.11
N VAL A 88 -17.14 8.49 -18.42
CA VAL A 88 -16.62 9.54 -17.54
C VAL A 88 -16.82 9.12 -16.09
N TRP A 89 -15.71 8.98 -15.36
CA TRP A 89 -15.66 8.69 -13.94
C TRP A 89 -15.22 9.91 -13.13
N PRO A 90 -15.47 9.90 -11.80
CA PRO A 90 -14.73 10.76 -10.88
C PRO A 90 -13.21 10.60 -11.05
N ALA A 91 -12.41 11.51 -10.51
CA ALA A 91 -10.96 11.40 -10.60
C ALA A 91 -10.46 10.07 -9.99
N HIS A 92 -9.65 9.34 -10.75
CA HIS A 92 -8.96 8.12 -10.33
C HIS A 92 -7.45 8.28 -10.48
N PHE A 93 -6.68 7.62 -9.61
CA PHE A 93 -5.26 7.38 -9.85
C PHE A 93 -5.12 6.16 -10.74
N MET A 94 -4.34 6.28 -11.81
CA MET A 94 -3.78 5.16 -12.58
C MET A 94 -2.33 4.96 -12.15
N TYR A 95 -1.99 3.76 -11.72
CA TYR A 95 -0.62 3.36 -11.40
C TYR A 95 -0.07 2.48 -12.51
N PHE A 96 1.15 2.81 -12.92
CA PHE A 96 1.96 2.00 -13.82
C PHE A 96 2.95 1.23 -12.94
N LEU A 97 2.77 -0.09 -12.97
CA LEU A 97 3.45 -1.00 -12.06
C LEU A 97 4.76 -1.43 -12.71
N GLY A 98 5.86 -1.26 -11.98
CA GLY A 98 7.14 -1.84 -12.35
C GLY A 98 7.15 -3.35 -12.11
N GLU A 99 8.34 -3.94 -12.31
CA GLU A 99 8.53 -5.38 -12.16
C GLU A 99 8.05 -5.92 -10.82
N ARG A 100 7.54 -7.14 -10.86
CA ARG A 100 7.03 -7.83 -9.70
C ARG A 100 8.18 -8.31 -8.82
N ILE A 101 8.22 -7.81 -7.59
CA ILE A 101 9.04 -8.34 -6.51
C ILE A 101 8.28 -9.49 -5.87
N LEU A 102 8.84 -10.70 -5.98
CA LEU A 102 8.30 -11.91 -5.37
C LEU A 102 9.01 -12.19 -4.03
N PRO A 103 8.27 -12.45 -2.95
CA PRO A 103 8.87 -12.95 -1.72
C PRO A 103 9.56 -14.31 -1.97
N PRO A 104 10.66 -14.62 -1.28
CA PRO A 104 11.37 -15.90 -1.44
C PRO A 104 10.59 -17.10 -0.88
N HIS A 105 9.47 -16.86 -0.19
CA HIS A 105 8.59 -17.88 0.38
C HIS A 105 7.12 -17.47 0.27
N GLU A 106 6.20 -18.39 0.53
CA GLU A 106 4.78 -18.06 0.55
C GLU A 106 4.42 -17.19 1.76
N VAL A 107 3.87 -16.00 1.51
CA VAL A 107 3.37 -15.09 2.56
C VAL A 107 1.85 -15.16 2.62
N LYS A 108 1.30 -15.81 3.64
CA LYS A 108 -0.15 -15.98 3.81
C LYS A 108 -0.80 -14.67 4.27
N THR A 109 -2.11 -14.51 4.08
CA THR A 109 -2.82 -13.30 4.52
C THR A 109 -2.79 -13.14 6.05
N GLY A 110 -2.89 -14.25 6.80
CA GLY A 110 -3.07 -14.23 8.25
C GLY A 110 -4.54 -14.08 8.65
N SER A 111 -4.89 -14.52 9.86
CA SER A 111 -6.27 -14.45 10.38
C SER A 111 -6.67 -13.04 10.82
N GLU A 112 -5.68 -12.17 11.04
CA GLU A 112 -5.88 -10.79 11.49
C GLU A 112 -6.39 -9.86 10.39
N ILE A 113 -6.29 -10.29 9.12
CA ILE A 113 -6.71 -9.53 7.95
C ILE A 113 -8.00 -10.15 7.41
N ILE A 114 -9.12 -9.53 7.77
CA ILE A 114 -10.45 -10.04 7.45
C ILE A 114 -10.96 -9.41 6.14
N LYS A 115 -11.57 -10.24 5.29
CA LYS A 115 -12.24 -9.83 4.04
C LYS A 115 -11.33 -8.97 3.15
N SER A 116 -11.81 -7.80 2.71
CA SER A 116 -11.14 -6.88 1.79
C SER A 116 -10.33 -5.81 2.51
N LEU A 117 -9.99 -6.00 3.79
CA LEU A 117 -9.20 -5.04 4.56
C LEU A 117 -7.86 -4.77 3.85
N ARG A 118 -7.62 -3.48 3.59
CA ARG A 118 -6.34 -2.95 3.15
C ARG A 118 -5.42 -2.74 4.34
N VAL A 119 -4.15 -3.06 4.18
CA VAL A 119 -3.16 -2.89 5.24
C VAL A 119 -1.90 -2.26 4.71
N TRP A 120 -1.25 -1.50 5.58
CA TRP A 120 0.07 -0.96 5.32
C TRP A 120 1.12 -1.77 6.08
N ALA A 121 2.12 -2.25 5.37
CA ALA A 121 3.26 -2.96 5.95
C ALA A 121 4.56 -2.52 5.28
N ALA A 122 5.68 -2.71 5.97
CA ALA A 122 6.99 -2.36 5.46
C ALA A 122 7.43 -3.44 4.47
N LEU A 123 8.09 -3.02 3.38
CA LEU A 123 8.53 -3.90 2.31
C LEU A 123 9.37 -5.07 2.84
N ASP A 124 10.37 -4.78 3.66
CA ASP A 124 11.27 -5.75 4.28
C ASP A 124 10.53 -6.73 5.21
N LEU A 125 9.54 -6.24 5.98
CA LEU A 125 8.72 -7.08 6.84
C LEU A 125 7.79 -8.00 6.03
N LEU A 126 7.25 -7.52 4.90
CA LEU A 126 6.48 -8.39 4.00
C LEU A 126 7.34 -9.49 3.37
N LEU A 127 8.59 -9.19 3.04
CA LEU A 127 9.52 -10.15 2.44
C LEU A 127 10.07 -11.17 3.43
N THR A 128 9.95 -10.93 4.74
CA THR A 128 10.54 -11.78 5.80
C THR A 128 9.50 -12.46 6.70
N SER A 129 8.28 -11.93 6.80
CA SER A 129 7.21 -12.52 7.61
C SER A 129 6.52 -13.71 6.95
N LYS A 130 5.94 -14.60 7.75
CA LYS A 130 5.13 -15.73 7.27
C LYS A 130 3.74 -15.29 6.84
N THR A 131 3.22 -14.25 7.47
CA THR A 131 1.93 -13.65 7.12
C THR A 131 2.00 -12.13 6.95
N ILE A 132 1.09 -11.59 6.14
CA ILE A 132 0.91 -10.15 5.97
C ILE A 132 0.51 -9.52 7.32
N GLY A 133 -0.35 -10.20 8.10
CA GLY A 133 -0.75 -9.78 9.45
C GLY A 133 0.45 -9.63 10.41
N GLU A 134 1.36 -10.59 10.40
CA GLU A 134 2.60 -10.56 11.19
C GLU A 134 3.49 -9.38 10.79
N GLY A 135 3.70 -9.16 9.49
CA GLY A 135 4.50 -8.05 8.99
C GLY A 135 3.93 -6.69 9.39
N ARG A 136 2.59 -6.54 9.35
CA ARG A 136 1.89 -5.34 9.83
C ARG A 136 2.12 -5.12 11.33
N GLU A 137 2.01 -6.17 12.15
CA GLU A 137 2.16 -6.04 13.60
C GLU A 137 3.60 -5.70 14.00
N LYS A 138 4.60 -6.31 13.35
CA LYS A 138 6.01 -5.94 13.51
C LYS A 138 6.26 -4.47 13.18
N GLN A 139 5.71 -3.97 12.07
CA GLN A 139 5.82 -2.55 11.73
C GLN A 139 5.20 -1.66 12.81
N ARG A 140 4.05 -2.08 13.37
CA ARG A 140 3.36 -1.34 14.43
C ARG A 140 4.21 -1.29 15.70
N SER A 141 4.81 -2.41 16.10
CA SER A 141 5.64 -2.48 17.30
C SER A 141 6.92 -1.66 17.17
N GLU A 142 7.57 -1.69 16.00
CA GLU A 142 8.75 -0.86 15.69
C GLU A 142 8.42 0.64 15.76
N LYS A 143 7.29 1.04 15.15
CA LYS A 143 6.84 2.44 15.19
C LYS A 143 6.54 2.88 16.63
N ASN A 144 5.89 2.04 17.43
CA ASN A 144 5.60 2.34 18.83
C ASN A 144 6.88 2.49 19.66
N ARG A 145 7.87 1.60 19.45
CA ARG A 145 9.17 1.69 20.10
C ARG A 145 9.90 2.99 19.74
N SER A 146 9.91 3.37 18.47
CA SER A 146 10.49 4.63 18.01
C SER A 146 9.80 5.86 18.62
N CYS A 147 8.46 5.84 18.69
CA CYS A 147 7.68 6.92 19.33
C CYS A 147 8.03 7.08 20.81
N ASN A 148 8.06 5.96 21.56
CA ASN A 148 8.41 5.97 22.97
C ASN A 148 9.82 6.51 23.21
N LEU A 149 10.81 6.10 22.41
CA LEU A 149 12.18 6.63 22.50
C LEU A 149 12.24 8.14 22.27
N LYS A 150 11.51 8.66 21.27
CA LYS A 150 11.43 10.10 21.01
C LYS A 150 10.81 10.87 22.17
N ASN A 151 9.73 10.34 22.76
CA ASN A 151 9.07 10.96 23.90
C ASN A 151 9.99 10.98 25.14
N ILE A 152 10.72 9.89 25.39
CA ILE A 152 11.70 9.82 26.49
C ILE A 152 12.82 10.85 26.27
N LEU A 153 13.41 10.91 25.08
CA LEU A 153 14.46 11.88 24.75
C LEU A 153 13.97 13.33 24.89
N ALA A 154 12.75 13.62 24.43
CA ALA A 154 12.15 14.94 24.56
C ALA A 154 11.96 15.33 26.03
N ALA A 155 11.50 14.41 26.88
CA ALA A 155 11.36 14.64 28.32
C ALA A 155 12.72 14.92 28.98
N PHE A 156 13.76 14.12 28.68
CA PHE A 156 15.11 14.36 29.20
C PHE A 156 15.69 15.72 28.78
N LEU A 157 15.46 16.15 27.54
CA LEU A 157 15.89 17.46 27.06
C LEU A 157 15.16 18.60 27.79
N GLN A 158 13.84 18.49 27.99
CA GLN A 158 13.07 19.49 28.74
C GLN A 158 13.54 19.61 30.20
N THR A 159 13.82 18.48 30.87
CA THR A 159 14.34 18.50 32.25
C THR A 159 15.73 19.13 32.31
N LYS A 160 16.64 18.82 31.38
CA LYS A 160 17.98 19.43 31.35
C LYS A 160 17.93 20.95 31.07
N VAL A 161 17.03 21.42 30.22
CA VAL A 161 16.85 22.86 29.98
C VAL A 161 16.36 23.57 31.25
N LEU A 162 15.42 22.98 32.02
CA LEU A 162 14.99 23.57 33.30
C LEU A 162 16.13 23.69 34.31
N TYR A 163 17.02 22.70 34.39
CA TYR A 163 18.16 22.74 35.32
C TYR A 163 19.24 23.76 34.92
N ILE A 164 19.34 24.14 33.64
CA ILE A 164 20.31 25.15 33.17
C ILE A 164 19.79 26.57 33.39
N VAL A 165 18.48 26.79 33.41
CA VAL A 165 17.88 28.15 33.55
C VAL A 165 17.72 28.58 35.02
N HIS A 166 17.91 27.67 35.98
CA HIS A 166 17.79 27.92 37.42
C HIS A 166 19.13 28.04 38.18
N HIS A 167 20.24 28.21 37.47
CA HIS A 167 21.57 28.54 38.03
C HIS A 167 22.14 29.77 37.33
#